data_AF-A0A939VTU5-F1
#
_entry.id   AF-A0A939VTU5-F1
#
_cell.length_a   1.000
_cell.length_b   1.000
_cell.length_c   1.000
_cell.angle_alpha   90.00
_cell.angle_beta   90.00
_cell.angle_gamma   90.00
#
_symmetry.space_group_name_H-M   'P 1'
#
loop_
_entity.id
_entity.type
_entity.pdbx_description
1 polymer ?
#
loop_
_entity_poly.entity_id
_entity_poly.type
_entity_poly.pdbx_seq_one_letter_code
_entity_poly.pdbx_strand_id
1 'polypeptide(L)' 'MQIDQYGFTATSVFFQRKRLQPYRVAVTGDVTYICYDDDEIRPIHRITKTEDETIFEWAYGAWDQRESLVYIPINQTREV' A
#
# COMPACT_ATOMS: atom_id res chain seq x y z
N MET A 1 -3.06 -9.35 -13.46
CA MET A 1 -4.21 -9.71 -12.60
C MET A 1 -4.54 -8.49 -11.77
N GLN A 2 -5.81 -8.05 -11.74
CA GLN A 2 -6.17 -6.84 -11.01
C GLN A 2 -6.28 -7.10 -9.50
N ILE A 3 -5.53 -6.34 -8.71
CA ILE A 3 -5.56 -6.36 -7.25
C ILE A 3 -5.90 -4.98 -6.66
N ASP A 4 -6.39 -4.99 -5.43
CA ASP A 4 -6.61 -3.79 -4.62
C ASP A 4 -5.40 -3.45 -3.73
N GLN A 5 -5.53 -2.37 -2.96
CA GLN A 5 -4.50 -1.86 -2.04
C GLN A 5 -4.17 -2.80 -0.87
N TYR A 6 -4.88 -3.92 -0.71
CA TYR A 6 -4.62 -4.96 0.27
C TYR A 6 -4.21 -6.29 -0.38
N GLY A 7 -3.99 -6.31 -1.70
CA GLY A 7 -3.56 -7.49 -2.44
C GLY A 7 -4.69 -8.46 -2.76
N PHE A 8 -5.95 -8.11 -2.47
CA PHE A 8 -7.08 -8.95 -2.86
C PHE A 8 -7.31 -8.84 -4.36
N THR A 9 -7.54 -9.97 -5.02
CA THR A 9 -7.90 -10.03 -6.44
C THR A 9 -9.31 -9.51 -6.67
N ALA A 10 -9.61 -9.02 -7.88
CA ALA A 10 -10.97 -8.57 -8.25
C ALA A 10 -12.06 -9.66 -8.08
N THR A 11 -11.68 -10.94 -8.04
CA THR A 11 -12.57 -12.08 -7.77
C THR A 11 -12.81 -12.35 -6.29
N SER A 12 -12.03 -11.73 -5.40
CA SER A 12 -12.14 -11.88 -3.96
C SER A 12 -13.37 -11.15 -3.42
N VAL A 13 -14.09 -11.78 -2.50
CA VAL A 13 -15.18 -11.12 -1.75
C VAL A 13 -14.70 -9.97 -0.86
N PHE A 14 -13.39 -9.91 -0.57
CA PHE A 14 -12.76 -8.89 0.25
C PHE A 14 -12.19 -7.72 -0.54
N PHE A 15 -12.24 -7.77 -1.88
CA PHE A 15 -11.80 -6.70 -2.75
C PHE A 15 -12.46 -5.37 -2.38
N GLN A 16 -11.65 -4.42 -1.91
CA GLN A 16 -12.04 -3.11 -1.38
C GLN A 16 -13.05 -3.15 -0.21
N ARG A 17 -13.17 -4.28 0.50
CA ARG A 17 -14.21 -4.50 1.52
C ARG A 17 -13.68 -4.84 2.91
N LYS A 18 -12.37 -5.06 3.06
CA LYS A 18 -11.75 -5.42 4.34
C LYS A 18 -10.83 -4.30 4.85
N ARG A 19 -10.97 -3.95 6.13
CA ARG A 19 -9.97 -3.17 6.85
C ARG A 19 -9.02 -4.14 7.56
N LEU A 20 -7.73 -4.04 7.28
CA LEU A 20 -6.69 -4.85 7.90
C LEU A 20 -5.97 -4.06 8.99
N GLN A 21 -5.36 -4.77 9.94
CA GLN A 21 -4.42 -4.19 10.91
C GLN A 21 -3.00 -4.22 10.32
N PRO A 22 -2.20 -3.16 10.48
CA PRO A 22 -0.81 -3.15 10.02
C PRO A 22 0.01 -4.30 10.59
N TYR A 23 0.83 -4.91 9.75
CA TYR A 23 1.89 -5.84 10.18
C TYR A 23 3.19 -5.09 10.46
N ARG A 24 3.62 -4.21 9.55
CA ARG A 24 4.81 -3.36 9.72
C ARG A 24 4.49 -1.92 9.40
N VAL A 25 5.15 -1.03 10.15
CA VAL A 25 5.12 0.42 9.96
C VAL A 25 6.55 0.94 10.02
N ALA A 26 6.94 1.76 9.04
CA ALA A 26 8.21 2.47 9.04
C ALA A 26 7.97 3.96 8.79
N VAL A 27 8.80 4.81 9.40
CA VAL A 27 8.72 6.26 9.25
C VAL A 27 10.07 6.77 8.76
N THR A 28 10.06 7.54 7.67
CA THR A 28 11.24 8.20 7.09
C THR A 28 10.86 9.67 6.81
N GLY A 29 11.32 10.59 7.67
CA GLY A 29 10.93 11.99 7.58
C GLY A 29 9.40 12.16 7.68
N ASP A 30 8.80 12.82 6.70
CA ASP A 30 7.35 13.05 6.62
C ASP A 30 6.56 11.91 5.96
N VAL A 31 7.23 10.80 5.66
CA VAL A 31 6.63 9.64 5.00
C VAL A 31 6.48 8.48 5.96
N THR A 32 5.26 7.93 6.04
CA THR A 32 4.95 6.69 6.76
C THR A 32 4.62 5.59 5.76
N TYR A 33 5.30 4.46 5.87
CA TYR A 33 5.05 3.25 5.08
C TYR A 33 4.37 2.19 5.94
N ILE A 34 3.38 1.49 5.36
CA ILE A 34 2.60 0.47 6.07
C ILE A 34 2.42 -0.75 5.17
N CYS A 35 2.61 -1.96 5.69
CA CYS A 35 2.18 -3.19 5.03
C CYS A 35 1.33 -4.06 5.97
N TYR A 36 0.53 -4.94 5.40
CA TYR A 36 -0.49 -5.72 6.12
C TYR A 36 -0.22 -7.23 6.12
N ASP A 37 0.74 -7.69 5.33
CA ASP A 37 1.14 -9.09 5.19
C ASP A 37 2.67 -9.25 5.33
N ASP A 38 3.12 -10.50 5.47
CA ASP A 38 4.52 -10.88 5.58
C ASP A 38 5.16 -11.38 4.26
N ASP A 39 4.38 -11.50 3.17
CA ASP A 39 4.80 -11.99 1.84
C ASP A 39 5.94 -11.20 1.21
N GLU A 40 6.90 -11.83 0.53
CA GLU A 40 8.08 -11.16 -0.06
C GLU A 40 7.70 -9.92 -0.90
N ILE A 41 6.74 -10.08 -1.80
CA ILE A 41 6.14 -9.02 -2.62
C ILE A 41 4.72 -8.75 -2.13
N ARG A 42 4.47 -7.50 -1.75
CA ARG A 42 3.25 -7.13 -1.03
C ARG A 42 2.73 -5.73 -1.37
N PRO A 43 1.45 -5.44 -1.08
CA PRO A 43 0.96 -4.08 -1.05
C PRO A 43 1.62 -3.28 0.08
N ILE A 44 2.09 -2.09 -0.26
CA ILE A 44 2.73 -1.15 0.67
C ILE A 44 2.01 0.18 0.52
N HIS A 45 1.41 0.66 1.61
CA HIS A 45 0.80 1.98 1.67
C HIS A 45 1.88 3.01 1.97
N ARG A 46 1.74 4.19 1.38
CA ARG A 46 2.55 5.38 1.65
C ARG A 46 1.62 6.50 2.05
N ILE A 47 1.88 7.07 3.22
CA ILE A 47 1.24 8.27 3.73
C ILE A 47 2.32 9.35 3.74
N THR A 48 2.14 10.37 2.91
CA THR A 48 3.06 11.51 2.85
C THR A 48 2.35 12.71 3.46
N LYS A 49 2.94 13.30 4.50
CA LYS A 49 2.45 14.54 5.09
C LYS A 49 3.22 15.73 4.50
N THR A 50 2.52 16.71 3.98
CA THR A 50 3.10 17.99 3.56
C THR A 50 2.59 19.11 4.49
N GLU A 51 2.95 20.36 4.20
CA GLU A 51 2.40 21.51 4.91
C GLU A 51 0.89 21.69 4.64
N ASP A 52 0.44 21.34 3.44
CA ASP A 52 -0.92 21.63 2.96
C ASP A 52 -1.87 20.42 3.01
N GLU A 53 -1.35 19.20 2.89
CA GLU A 53 -2.18 18.00 2.77
C GLU A 53 -1.56 16.72 3.34
N THR A 54 -2.35 15.65 3.36
CA THR A 54 -1.88 14.29 3.64
C THR A 54 -2.29 13.40 2.47
N ILE A 55 -1.29 12.88 1.77
CA ILE A 55 -1.46 12.09 0.54
C ILE A 55 -1.41 10.61 0.91
N PHE A 56 -2.42 9.86 0.47
CA PHE A 56 -2.51 8.41 0.68
C PHE A 56 -2.35 7.68 -0.65
N GLU A 57 -1.36 6.81 -0.71
CA GLU A 57 -1.00 6.04 -1.91
C GLU A 57 -0.64 4.61 -1.54
N TRP A 58 -0.52 3.75 -2.55
CA TRP A 58 0.03 2.42 -2.37
C TRP A 58 0.83 1.94 -3.58
N ALA A 59 1.71 0.98 -3.36
CA ALA A 59 2.48 0.27 -4.37
C ALA A 59 2.44 -1.24 -4.11
N TYR A 60 2.89 -2.03 -5.07
CA TYR A 60 3.06 -3.48 -4.92
C TYR A 60 4.53 -3.82 -5.18
N GLY A 61 5.21 -4.43 -4.21
CA GLY A 61 6.66 -4.65 -4.29
C GLY A 61 7.27 -5.19 -2.99
N ALA A 62 8.61 -5.29 -2.99
CA ALA A 62 9.36 -5.72 -1.80
C ALA A 62 9.44 -4.60 -0.75
N TRP A 63 9.29 -4.97 0.53
CA TRP A 63 9.33 -4.01 1.65
C TRP A 63 10.64 -3.21 1.74
N ASP A 64 11.76 -3.85 1.44
CA ASP A 64 13.07 -3.20 1.49
C ASP A 64 13.28 -2.17 0.36
N GLN A 65 12.43 -2.21 -0.67
CA GLN A 65 12.43 -1.27 -1.79
C GLN A 65 11.33 -0.20 -1.67
N ARG A 66 10.60 -0.13 -0.54
CA ARG A 66 9.42 0.74 -0.34
C ARG A 66 9.60 2.19 -0.80
N GLU A 67 10.79 2.77 -0.71
CA GLU A 67 11.04 4.17 -1.08
C GLU A 67 11.09 4.38 -2.60
N SER A 68 11.51 3.38 -3.37
CA SER A 68 11.71 3.45 -4.82
C SER A 68 10.56 2.88 -5.65
N LEU A 69 9.51 2.35 -5.02
CA LEU A 69 8.38 1.78 -5.74
C LEU A 69 7.55 2.84 -6.48
N VAL A 70 6.81 2.41 -7.50
CA VAL A 70 5.83 3.26 -8.19
C VAL A 70 4.52 3.23 -7.40
N TYR A 71 4.16 4.37 -6.82
CA TYR A 71 2.94 4.54 -6.04
C TYR A 71 1.77 5.05 -6.90
N ILE A 72 0.56 4.58 -6.58
CA ILE A 72 -0.70 5.05 -7.16
C ILE A 72 -1.66 5.48 -6.05
N PRO A 73 -2.68 6.32 -6.32
CA PRO A 73 -3.64 6.75 -5.32
C PRO A 73 -4.31 5.58 -4.57
N ILE A 74 -4.55 5.73 -3.26
CA ILE A 74 -4.93 4.63 -2.35
C ILE A 74 -6.15 3.79 -2.78
N ASN A 75 -7.10 4.38 -3.51
CA ASN A 75 -8.34 3.71 -3.94
C ASN A 75 -8.29 3.23 -5.40
N GLN A 76 -7.16 3.41 -6.10
CA GLN A 76 -6.97 2.83 -7.43
C GLN A 76 -6.51 1.38 -7.32
N THR A 77 -6.92 0.58 -8.28
CA THR A 77 -6.53 -0.82 -8.42
C THR A 77 -5.34 -0.93 -9.37
N ARG A 78 -4.59 -2.02 -9.28
CA ARG A 78 -3.36 -2.22 -10.09
C ARG A 78 -3.36 -3.57 -10.77
N GLU A 79 -2.84 -3.61 -11.99
CA GLU A 79 -2.42 -4.86 -12.63
C GLU A 79 -1.06 -5.29 -12.12
N VAL A 80 -1.00 -6.54 -11.63
CA VAL A 80 0.23 -7.23 -11.19
C VAL A 80 0.46 -8.51 -11.97
#